data_AF-A0A0N5C506-F1
#
_entry.id   AF-A0A0N5C506-F1
#
_cell.length_a   1.000
_cell.length_b   1.000
_cell.length_c   1.000
_cell.angle_alpha   90.00
_cell.angle_beta   90.00
_cell.angle_gamma   90.00
#
_symmetry.space_group_name_H-M   'P 1'
#
loop_
_entity.id
_entity.type
_entity.pdbx_description
1 polymer ?
#
loop_
_entity_poly.entity_id
_entity_poly.type
_entity_poly.pdbx_seq_one_letter_code
_entity_poly.pdbx_strand_id
1 'polypeptide(L)'
;MNILIECDDIELKKLEVNVKLAFNITANCFNTFKELDERNELSEPERKAIKSLLRCSVMYEFSLIPTSSQICNFEPKVTLTKDKILFKSISIHMLNSIDVVTDFSSRISWLGWKDRRQFEDFWMSLFGVLSSTPCGEELEKGDKEVIQEQLASSTVAIDALTNNLLQSFLFPKQGDTISSKYPVRLPILNVEKEEYTFSKQCNYIVDILRNKTFNPLDDDMYVEKYDLCQVTLYHIWVVTKVLEKTGIKNEINEINLNDEVNMMLPKSVSSYMINMTDDLDTNSSLKALLDNFSHWFSKGVQNMPLNLLTATTRSIVLLSDLFDDVSTYRSIYIQLKPLFETEEYKRTPIGGYILYYLLKYFSIVGIETFDEEQSESETIHFITSIVEKEIQSTCLFTKYCIYSGTIFLCQSYTTDKLASLIELISENLYKEVTNVMFNKLPDFYQDRIFQMIFSIQNLGLETKMLTEKNTVKIIMNTFNDKYISCNMLCKVTRLTMQLISYNNSLSKALMENLHLFISKIDKNMNIERVKCALSLFSKAICKVLDCTQYTTEIVIKLQNV
;
A
#
# COMPACT_ATOMS: atom_id res chain seq x y z
N MET A 1 27.43 16.39 -18.55
CA MET A 1 26.49 17.49 -18.26
C MET A 1 27.23 18.76 -17.91
N ASN A 2 26.70 19.92 -18.28
CA ASN A 2 27.24 21.22 -17.88
C ASN A 2 26.52 21.67 -16.59
N ILE A 3 27.30 21.97 -15.56
CA ILE A 3 26.83 22.53 -14.28
C ILE A 3 27.47 23.90 -14.13
N LEU A 4 26.67 24.89 -13.78
CA LEU A 4 27.15 26.21 -13.39
C LEU A 4 27.53 26.16 -11.91
N ILE A 5 28.82 26.32 -11.63
CA ILE A 5 29.34 26.33 -10.27
C ILE A 5 29.67 27.76 -9.89
N GLU A 6 28.93 28.30 -8.93
CA GLU A 6 29.18 29.62 -8.34
C GLU A 6 30.10 29.41 -7.11
N CYS A 7 31.31 29.94 -7.18
CA CYS A 7 32.34 29.84 -6.13
C CYS A 7 32.62 31.22 -5.54
N ASP A 8 32.47 31.35 -4.22
CA ASP A 8 32.81 32.58 -3.50
C ASP A 8 34.33 32.71 -3.24
N ASP A 9 35.10 31.62 -3.32
CA ASP A 9 36.54 31.58 -3.05
C ASP A 9 37.39 30.96 -4.18
N ILE A 10 38.60 31.50 -4.37
CA ILE A 10 39.57 31.10 -5.40
C ILE A 10 40.16 29.70 -5.14
N GLU A 11 40.26 29.27 -3.88
CA GLU A 11 40.77 27.94 -3.51
C GLU A 11 39.80 26.79 -3.85
N LEU A 12 38.50 27.08 -3.90
CA LEU A 12 37.43 26.12 -4.22
C LEU A 12 37.33 25.79 -5.73
N LYS A 13 38.01 26.55 -6.60
CA LYS A 13 38.07 26.26 -8.04
C LYS A 13 38.69 24.90 -8.36
N LYS A 14 39.55 24.36 -7.49
CA LYS A 14 40.10 22.99 -7.64
C LYS A 14 39.05 21.91 -7.40
N LEU A 15 38.04 22.18 -6.59
CA LEU A 15 36.92 21.26 -6.32
C LEU A 15 35.88 21.26 -7.44
N GLU A 16 35.85 22.29 -8.30
CA GLU A 16 34.90 22.41 -9.41
C GLU A 16 34.91 21.18 -10.34
N VAL A 17 36.10 20.70 -10.71
CA VAL A 17 36.28 19.52 -11.57
C VAL A 17 35.78 18.26 -10.87
N ASN A 18 36.08 18.11 -9.57
CA ASN A 18 35.66 16.95 -8.78
C ASN A 18 34.14 16.92 -8.60
N VAL A 19 33.51 18.07 -8.40
CA VAL A 19 32.05 18.21 -8.29
C VAL A 19 31.37 17.87 -9.62
N LYS A 20 31.89 18.37 -10.74
CA LYS A 20 31.39 18.00 -12.08
C LYS A 20 31.54 16.51 -12.38
N LEU A 21 32.66 15.90 -11.99
CA LEU A 21 32.85 14.45 -12.12
C LEU A 21 31.89 13.66 -11.22
N ALA A 22 31.76 14.04 -9.96
CA ALA A 22 30.84 13.41 -9.01
C ALA A 22 29.38 13.47 -9.51
N PHE A 23 28.96 14.60 -10.07
CA PHE A 23 27.64 14.74 -10.67
C PHE A 23 27.43 13.79 -11.85
N ASN A 24 28.36 13.77 -12.82
CA ASN A 24 28.24 12.89 -13.99
C ASN A 24 28.25 11.41 -13.58
N ILE A 25 29.09 11.02 -12.62
CA ILE A 25 29.12 9.65 -12.09
C ILE A 25 27.77 9.31 -11.45
N THR A 26 27.24 10.19 -10.61
CA THR A 26 25.97 9.98 -9.90
C THR A 26 24.79 9.85 -10.85
N ALA A 27 24.68 10.76 -11.82
CA ALA A 27 23.61 10.76 -12.80
C ALA A 27 23.65 9.48 -13.66
N ASN A 28 24.84 9.08 -14.11
CA ASN A 28 25.02 7.84 -14.87
C ASN A 28 24.69 6.62 -14.03
N CYS A 29 25.19 6.54 -12.79
CA CYS A 29 24.89 5.45 -11.87
C CYS A 29 23.39 5.30 -11.64
N PHE A 30 22.68 6.40 -11.35
CA PHE A 30 21.24 6.37 -11.16
C PHE A 30 20.53 5.80 -12.40
N ASN A 31 20.82 6.32 -13.59
CA ASN A 31 20.16 5.89 -14.82
C ASN A 31 20.43 4.41 -15.12
N THR A 32 21.69 3.98 -15.04
CA THR A 32 22.05 2.57 -15.32
C THR A 32 21.41 1.61 -14.33
N PHE A 33 21.44 1.92 -13.03
CA PHE A 33 20.90 1.02 -12.02
C PHE A 33 19.38 1.02 -12.00
N LYS A 34 18.74 2.14 -12.32
CA LYS A 34 17.29 2.19 -12.47
C LYS A 34 16.82 1.36 -13.66
N GLU A 35 17.49 1.43 -14.80
CA GLU A 35 17.18 0.56 -15.95
C GLU A 35 17.34 -0.93 -15.61
N LEU A 36 18.37 -1.29 -14.85
CA LEU A 36 18.58 -2.67 -14.39
C LEU A 36 17.50 -3.12 -13.39
N ASP A 37 17.05 -2.23 -12.50
CA ASP A 37 15.95 -2.49 -11.57
C ASP A 37 14.61 -2.69 -12.30
N GLU A 38 14.33 -1.87 -13.32
CA GLU A 38 13.13 -2.00 -14.16
C GLU A 38 13.11 -3.33 -14.95
N ARG A 39 14.28 -3.87 -15.29
CA ARG A 39 14.44 -5.20 -15.92
C ARG A 39 14.38 -6.36 -14.92
N ASN A 40 14.27 -6.08 -13.61
CA ASN A 40 14.34 -7.06 -12.51
C ASN A 40 15.64 -7.89 -12.50
N GLU A 41 16.75 -7.32 -12.97
CA GLU A 41 18.06 -7.99 -13.02
C GLU A 41 18.84 -7.85 -11.69
N LEU A 42 18.42 -6.92 -10.82
CA LEU A 42 19.05 -6.66 -9.52
C LEU A 42 18.41 -7.49 -8.40
N SER A 43 19.23 -8.09 -7.55
CA SER A 43 18.76 -8.72 -6.32
C SER A 43 18.41 -7.68 -5.25
N GLU A 44 17.54 -8.06 -4.30
CA GLU A 44 17.18 -7.23 -3.13
C GLU A 44 18.37 -6.58 -2.39
N PRO A 45 19.45 -7.31 -2.03
CA PRO A 45 20.58 -6.70 -1.33
C PRO A 45 21.35 -5.71 -2.21
N GLU A 46 21.50 -5.98 -3.50
CA GLU A 46 22.18 -5.09 -4.45
C GLU A 46 21.40 -3.79 -4.60
N ARG A 47 20.08 -3.88 -4.78
CA ARG A 47 19.18 -2.73 -4.85
C ARG A 47 19.29 -1.84 -3.61
N LYS A 48 19.31 -2.44 -2.41
CA LYS A 48 19.49 -1.70 -1.16
C LYS A 48 20.86 -1.04 -1.07
N ALA A 49 21.93 -1.73 -1.46
CA ALA A 49 23.29 -1.17 -1.43
C ALA A 49 23.41 0.04 -2.35
N ILE A 50 22.89 -0.04 -3.58
CA ILE A 50 22.93 1.05 -4.57
C ILE A 50 22.11 2.24 -4.08
N LYS A 51 20.87 2.01 -3.61
CA LYS A 51 20.05 3.10 -3.03
C LYS A 51 20.74 3.77 -1.85
N SER A 52 21.42 3.00 -1.00
CA SER A 52 22.18 3.53 0.14
C SER A 52 23.34 4.42 -0.30
N LEU A 53 24.06 4.02 -1.35
CA LEU A 53 25.12 4.83 -1.95
C LEU A 53 24.58 6.15 -2.49
N LEU A 54 23.48 6.10 -3.25
CA LEU A 54 22.88 7.30 -3.86
C LEU A 54 22.20 8.20 -2.84
N ARG A 55 21.72 7.67 -1.71
CA ARG A 55 21.21 8.47 -0.58
C ARG A 55 22.32 9.06 0.29
N CYS A 56 23.60 8.80 0.02
CA CYS A 56 24.70 9.34 0.83
C CYS A 56 25.02 10.80 0.47
N SER A 57 24.97 11.70 1.47
CA SER A 57 25.52 13.06 1.39
C SER A 57 25.06 13.86 0.14
N VAL A 58 26.00 14.46 -0.60
CA VAL A 58 25.80 15.32 -1.79
C VAL A 58 25.33 14.51 -3.02
N MET A 59 25.68 13.22 -3.10
CA MET A 59 25.25 12.36 -4.23
C MET A 59 23.73 12.29 -4.34
N TYR A 60 23.04 12.43 -3.21
CA TYR A 60 21.59 12.43 -3.21
C TYR A 60 21.01 13.64 -3.94
N GLU A 61 21.50 14.85 -3.67
CA GLU A 61 21.04 16.06 -4.35
C GLU A 61 21.34 16.01 -5.86
N PHE A 62 22.49 15.44 -6.24
CA PHE A 62 22.86 15.21 -7.63
C PHE A 62 21.98 14.17 -8.32
N SER A 63 21.60 13.10 -7.61
CA SER A 63 20.76 12.04 -8.16
C SER A 63 19.33 12.49 -8.45
N LEU A 64 18.87 13.57 -7.80
CA LEU A 64 17.53 14.14 -7.98
C LEU A 64 17.40 15.00 -9.23
N ILE A 65 18.50 15.41 -9.86
CA ILE A 65 18.46 16.24 -11.07
C ILE A 65 18.09 15.36 -12.27
N PRO A 66 16.99 15.67 -12.99
CA PRO A 66 16.64 15.02 -14.23
C PRO A 66 17.75 15.14 -15.24
N THR A 67 18.08 14.02 -15.88
CA THR A 67 18.96 14.02 -17.04
C THR A 67 18.25 14.56 -18.29
N SER A 68 16.93 14.44 -18.34
CA SER A 68 16.10 15.09 -19.37
C SER A 68 16.10 16.62 -19.29
N SER A 69 16.54 17.24 -18.19
CA SER A 69 16.63 18.71 -18.10
C SER A 69 17.59 19.32 -19.14
N GLN A 70 18.49 18.51 -19.70
CA GLN A 70 19.39 18.92 -20.78
C GLN A 70 18.64 19.26 -22.08
N ILE A 71 17.50 18.61 -22.32
CA ILE A 71 16.64 18.85 -23.49
C ILE A 71 16.11 20.30 -23.47
N CYS A 72 15.93 20.85 -22.27
CA CYS A 72 15.46 22.22 -22.06
C CYS A 72 16.59 23.24 -21.85
N ASN A 73 17.85 22.91 -22.20
CA ASN A 73 19.03 23.77 -21.99
C ASN A 73 19.23 24.26 -20.54
N PHE A 74 18.82 23.45 -19.55
CA PHE A 74 18.98 23.81 -18.15
C PHE A 74 20.39 23.46 -17.65
N GLU A 75 21.09 24.48 -17.14
CA GLU A 75 22.34 24.29 -16.43
C GLU A 75 22.09 24.37 -14.91
N PRO A 76 22.13 23.23 -14.18
CA PRO A 76 21.97 23.24 -12.73
C PRO A 76 23.00 24.15 -12.08
N LYS A 77 22.54 24.98 -11.13
CA LYS A 77 23.39 25.88 -10.35
C LYS A 77 23.77 25.24 -9.03
N VAL A 78 25.07 25.12 -8.78
CA VAL A 78 25.63 24.64 -7.51
C VAL A 78 26.43 25.77 -6.88
N THR A 79 26.08 26.16 -5.65
CA THR A 79 26.86 27.13 -4.87
C THR A 79 27.80 26.37 -3.94
N LEU A 80 29.10 26.68 -4.04
CA LEU A 80 30.13 26.08 -3.19
C LEU A 80 30.48 27.02 -2.04
N THR A 81 30.05 26.66 -0.83
CA THR A 81 30.48 27.31 0.42
C THR A 81 31.52 26.46 1.15
N LYS A 82 32.38 27.07 1.98
CA LYS A 82 33.51 26.38 2.67
C LYS A 82 33.09 25.14 3.47
N ASP A 83 31.85 25.12 3.97
CA ASP A 83 31.35 24.03 4.83
C ASP A 83 30.33 23.11 4.14
N LYS A 84 29.68 23.55 3.04
CA LYS A 84 28.59 22.79 2.38
C LYS A 84 28.53 23.06 0.87
N ILE A 85 28.17 22.02 0.12
CA ILE A 85 27.72 22.13 -1.26
C ILE A 85 26.22 22.34 -1.19
N LEU A 86 25.73 23.49 -1.67
CA LEU A 86 24.31 23.83 -1.66
C LEU A 86 23.76 23.71 -3.08
N PHE A 87 22.76 22.85 -3.23
CA PHE A 87 22.07 22.67 -4.49
C PHE A 87 20.74 23.43 -4.51
N LYS A 88 20.46 24.14 -5.60
CA LYS A 88 19.13 24.74 -5.81
C LYS A 88 18.21 23.74 -6.50
N SER A 89 17.11 23.39 -5.84
CA SER A 89 16.07 22.51 -6.41
C SER A 89 15.59 22.99 -7.79
N ILE A 90 15.08 22.05 -8.58
CA ILE A 90 14.55 22.29 -9.93
C ILE A 90 13.41 23.28 -9.87
N SER A 91 13.40 24.24 -10.79
CA SER A 91 12.33 25.24 -10.87
C SER A 91 11.04 24.63 -11.41
N ILE A 92 9.90 25.10 -10.89
CA ILE A 92 8.55 24.65 -11.27
C ILE A 92 8.34 24.72 -12.79
N HIS A 93 8.80 25.79 -13.45
CA HIS A 93 8.62 25.98 -14.89
C HIS A 93 9.22 24.85 -15.74
N MET A 94 10.27 24.18 -15.25
CA MET A 94 10.91 23.08 -15.97
C MET A 94 10.10 21.78 -15.86
N LEU A 95 9.35 21.62 -14.78
CA LEU A 95 8.48 20.46 -14.55
C LEU A 95 7.19 20.50 -15.38
N ASN A 96 6.95 21.58 -16.13
CA ASN A 96 5.82 21.62 -17.08
C ASN A 96 6.06 20.71 -18.30
N SER A 97 7.32 20.38 -18.61
CA SER A 97 7.64 19.43 -19.67
C SER A 97 7.53 17.99 -19.16
N ILE A 98 6.85 17.16 -19.94
CA ILE A 98 6.54 15.76 -19.58
C ILE A 98 7.80 14.93 -19.31
N ASP A 99 8.86 15.10 -20.10
CA ASP A 99 10.10 14.34 -19.97
C ASP A 99 10.84 14.68 -18.68
N VAL A 100 10.78 15.94 -18.26
CA VAL A 100 11.46 16.44 -17.06
C VAL A 100 10.72 15.98 -15.81
N VAL A 101 9.39 16.13 -15.76
CA VAL A 101 8.59 15.71 -14.61
C VAL A 101 8.56 14.19 -14.46
N THR A 102 8.59 13.43 -15.57
CA THR A 102 8.65 11.96 -15.52
C THR A 102 9.99 11.47 -14.95
N ASP A 103 11.11 12.03 -15.42
CA ASP A 103 12.43 11.66 -14.89
C ASP A 103 12.54 12.08 -13.41
N PHE A 104 12.11 13.31 -13.06
CA PHE A 104 12.08 13.80 -11.67
C PHE A 104 11.22 12.92 -10.75
N SER A 105 9.98 12.63 -11.17
CA SER A 105 9.04 11.76 -10.45
C SER A 105 9.63 10.38 -10.19
N SER A 106 10.36 9.84 -11.17
CA SER A 106 10.99 8.54 -11.05
C SER A 106 12.16 8.54 -10.05
N ARG A 107 12.92 9.63 -9.98
CA ARG A 107 14.03 9.83 -9.01
C ARG A 107 13.52 9.91 -7.58
N ILE A 108 12.50 10.76 -7.35
CA ILE A 108 11.91 10.90 -6.01
C ILE A 108 11.19 9.61 -5.58
N SER A 109 10.53 8.90 -6.51
CA SER A 109 9.82 7.67 -6.16
C SER A 109 10.79 6.54 -5.81
N TRP A 110 11.93 6.46 -6.50
CA TRP A 110 12.90 5.39 -6.28
C TRP A 110 13.76 5.61 -5.04
N LEU A 111 14.23 6.85 -4.82
CA LEU A 111 15.07 7.21 -3.68
C LEU A 111 14.25 7.57 -2.44
N GLY A 112 13.05 8.11 -2.59
CA GLY A 112 12.30 8.76 -1.51
C GLY A 112 12.98 10.03 -1.01
N TRP A 113 12.53 10.54 0.14
CA TRP A 113 13.02 11.77 0.78
C TRP A 113 13.76 11.48 2.10
N LYS A 114 14.51 12.45 2.63
CA LYS A 114 15.31 12.29 3.86
C LYS A 114 14.71 12.96 5.08
N ASP A 115 14.23 14.19 4.87
CA ASP A 115 13.78 15.10 5.91
C ASP A 115 12.53 15.86 5.43
N ARG A 116 11.75 16.37 6.39
CA ARG A 116 10.48 17.08 6.14
C ARG A 116 10.60 18.26 5.18
N ARG A 117 11.65 19.08 5.29
CA ARG A 117 11.88 20.21 4.36
C ARG A 117 11.94 19.77 2.91
N GLN A 118 12.54 18.60 2.67
CA GLN A 118 12.68 18.08 1.33
C GLN A 118 11.34 17.55 0.79
N PHE A 119 10.54 16.94 1.66
CA PHE A 119 9.17 16.59 1.32
C PHE A 119 8.38 17.83 0.89
N GLU A 120 8.45 18.92 1.65
CA GLU A 120 7.79 20.20 1.32
C GLU A 120 8.29 20.80 0.00
N ASP A 121 9.61 20.77 -0.24
CA ASP A 121 10.20 21.27 -1.50
C ASP A 121 9.70 20.49 -2.71
N PHE A 122 9.66 19.15 -2.61
CA PHE A 122 9.11 18.28 -3.65
C PHE A 122 7.63 18.52 -3.86
N TRP A 123 6.89 18.62 -2.76
CA TRP A 123 5.46 18.90 -2.76
C TRP A 123 5.17 20.21 -3.50
N MET A 124 5.83 21.30 -3.13
CA MET A 124 5.60 22.61 -3.72
C MET A 124 5.98 22.67 -5.20
N SER A 125 7.06 21.98 -5.57
CA SER A 125 7.52 21.92 -6.96
C SER A 125 6.49 21.20 -7.86
N LEU A 126 5.99 20.05 -7.41
CA LEU A 126 5.01 19.24 -8.15
C LEU A 126 3.60 19.84 -8.11
N PHE A 127 3.18 20.40 -6.98
CA PHE A 127 1.90 21.08 -6.86
C PHE A 127 1.84 22.33 -7.74
N GLY A 128 2.97 23.01 -7.93
CA GLY A 128 3.11 24.09 -8.90
C GLY A 128 2.75 23.67 -10.33
N VAL A 129 3.07 22.44 -10.74
CA VAL A 129 2.66 21.90 -12.06
C VAL A 129 1.13 21.82 -12.16
N LEU A 130 0.46 21.36 -11.10
CA LEU A 130 -1.01 21.23 -11.07
C LEU A 130 -1.74 22.57 -11.14
N SER A 131 -1.09 23.68 -10.78
CA SER A 131 -1.67 25.02 -10.93
C SER A 131 -1.83 25.45 -12.39
N SER A 132 -1.14 24.77 -13.30
CA SER A 132 -1.21 25.00 -14.75
C SER A 132 -2.09 23.98 -15.50
N THR A 133 -2.82 23.11 -14.77
CA THR A 133 -3.69 22.12 -15.38
C THR A 133 -4.87 22.80 -16.09
N PRO A 134 -5.03 22.62 -17.41
CA PRO A 134 -6.13 23.24 -18.14
C PRO A 134 -7.47 22.61 -17.73
N CYS A 135 -8.49 23.43 -17.47
CA CYS A 135 -9.82 22.94 -17.07
C CYS A 135 -10.97 23.78 -17.64
N GLY A 136 -12.14 23.15 -17.81
CA GLY A 136 -13.34 23.82 -18.33
C GLY A 136 -13.12 24.40 -19.73
N GLU A 137 -13.38 25.70 -19.91
CA GLU A 137 -13.30 26.38 -21.22
C GLU A 137 -11.90 26.35 -21.85
N GLU A 138 -10.85 26.22 -21.05
CA GLU A 138 -9.46 26.15 -21.54
C GLU A 138 -9.22 24.90 -22.38
N LEU A 139 -9.90 23.79 -22.06
CA LEU A 139 -9.80 22.54 -22.80
C LEU A 139 -10.36 22.66 -24.23
N GLU A 140 -11.34 23.56 -24.43
CA GLU A 140 -11.99 23.74 -25.74
C GLU A 140 -11.31 24.79 -26.61
N LYS A 141 -10.75 25.84 -25.98
CA LYS A 141 -10.26 27.04 -26.68
C LYS A 141 -8.74 27.11 -26.86
N GLY A 142 -7.97 26.38 -26.07
CA GLY A 142 -6.52 26.45 -26.12
C GLY A 142 -5.89 25.60 -27.24
N ASP A 143 -4.58 25.73 -27.39
CA ASP A 143 -3.81 24.94 -28.34
C ASP A 143 -3.76 23.47 -27.88
N LYS A 144 -4.17 22.56 -28.77
CA LYS A 144 -4.35 21.14 -28.45
C LYS A 144 -3.02 20.47 -28.05
N GLU A 145 -1.92 20.84 -28.69
CA GLU A 145 -0.61 20.25 -28.39
C GLU A 145 -0.13 20.68 -27.00
N VAL A 146 -0.24 21.97 -26.68
CA VAL A 146 0.13 22.53 -25.37
C VAL A 146 -0.74 21.97 -24.25
N ILE A 147 -2.05 21.90 -24.47
CA ILE A 147 -3.00 21.31 -23.52
C ILE A 147 -2.64 19.84 -23.27
N GLN A 148 -2.34 19.08 -24.31
CA GLN A 148 -2.02 17.66 -24.17
C GLN A 148 -0.74 17.45 -23.36
N GLU A 149 0.30 18.27 -23.58
CA GLU A 149 1.52 18.22 -22.78
C GLU A 149 1.25 18.60 -21.31
N GLN A 150 0.53 19.69 -21.07
CA GLN A 150 0.17 20.12 -19.70
C GLN A 150 -0.65 19.07 -18.95
N LEU A 151 -1.64 18.46 -19.61
CA LEU A 151 -2.45 17.39 -19.01
C LEU A 151 -1.61 16.15 -18.69
N ALA A 152 -0.67 15.79 -19.57
CA ALA A 152 0.20 14.66 -19.33
C ALA A 152 1.18 14.93 -18.18
N SER A 153 1.80 16.12 -18.14
CA SER A 153 2.64 16.55 -17.03
C SER A 153 1.88 16.59 -15.70
N SER A 154 0.63 17.07 -15.72
CA SER A 154 -0.24 17.10 -14.54
C SER A 154 -0.60 15.70 -14.06
N THR A 155 -0.84 14.76 -14.97
CA THR A 155 -1.12 13.35 -14.65
C THR A 155 0.08 12.71 -13.93
N VAL A 156 1.30 12.94 -14.43
CA VAL A 156 2.53 12.44 -13.81
C VAL A 156 2.79 13.12 -12.45
N ALA A 157 2.51 14.42 -12.35
CA ALA A 157 2.64 15.17 -11.10
C ALA A 157 1.68 14.65 -10.02
N ILE A 158 0.42 14.29 -10.37
CA ILE A 158 -0.53 13.65 -9.44
C ILE A 158 0.03 12.34 -8.90
N ASP A 159 0.58 11.50 -9.78
CA ASP A 159 1.17 10.22 -9.37
C ASP A 159 2.38 10.41 -8.45
N ALA A 160 3.21 11.41 -8.76
CA ALA A 160 4.37 11.78 -7.95
C ALA A 160 3.97 12.28 -6.56
N LEU A 161 2.97 13.18 -6.48
CA LEU A 161 2.43 13.71 -5.22
C LEU A 161 1.78 12.60 -4.40
N THR A 162 1.03 11.71 -5.05
CA THR A 162 0.42 10.53 -4.42
C THR A 162 1.49 9.64 -3.80
N ASN A 163 2.53 9.28 -4.56
CA ASN A 163 3.64 8.46 -4.05
C ASN A 163 4.37 9.16 -2.90
N ASN A 164 4.58 10.48 -2.97
CA ASN A 164 5.26 11.23 -1.93
C ASN A 164 4.48 11.22 -0.60
N LEU A 165 3.16 11.41 -0.67
CA LEU A 165 2.27 11.28 0.50
C LEU A 165 2.21 9.84 1.02
N LEU A 166 2.14 8.84 0.13
CA LEU A 166 2.15 7.44 0.53
C LEU A 166 3.46 7.07 1.21
N GLN A 167 4.61 7.60 0.78
CA GLN A 167 5.90 7.37 1.43
C GLN A 167 5.95 7.83 2.89
N SER A 168 5.01 8.67 3.34
CA SER A 168 4.83 8.97 4.76
C SER A 168 4.40 7.73 5.56
N PHE A 169 3.74 6.74 4.97
CA PHE A 169 3.40 5.47 5.65
C PHE A 169 4.58 4.52 5.84
N LEU A 170 5.75 4.79 5.26
CA LEU A 170 6.91 3.89 5.37
C LEU A 170 7.37 3.79 6.83
N PHE A 171 7.43 2.58 7.38
CA PHE A 171 7.92 2.29 8.74
C PHE A 171 9.27 1.55 8.67
N PRO A 172 10.29 1.88 9.50
CA PRO A 172 10.24 2.75 10.69
C PRO A 172 10.49 4.24 10.45
N LYS A 173 11.02 4.62 9.28
CA LYS A 173 11.32 6.01 8.93
C LYS A 173 10.56 6.44 7.67
N GLN A 174 9.81 7.54 7.78
CA GLN A 174 9.09 8.17 6.67
C GLN A 174 10.05 8.51 5.50
N GLY A 175 9.58 8.33 4.26
CA GLY A 175 10.36 8.70 3.07
C GLY A 175 11.56 7.80 2.76
N ASP A 176 11.96 6.88 3.63
CA ASP A 176 13.13 6.04 3.41
C ASP A 176 12.82 4.73 2.69
N THR A 177 13.06 4.67 1.38
CA THR A 177 12.75 3.48 0.56
C THR A 177 13.78 2.34 0.68
N ILE A 178 14.82 2.48 1.52
CA ILE A 178 15.85 1.45 1.74
C ILE A 178 15.48 0.55 2.92
N SER A 179 15.36 1.16 4.10
CA SER A 179 15.19 0.44 5.36
C SER A 179 13.72 0.26 5.71
N SER A 180 12.87 1.18 5.28
CA SER A 180 11.45 1.16 5.61
C SER A 180 10.62 0.39 4.59
N LYS A 181 9.51 -0.16 5.06
CA LYS A 181 8.50 -0.85 4.25
C LYS A 181 7.11 -0.39 4.66
N TYR A 182 6.12 -0.63 3.81
CA TYR A 182 4.73 -0.33 4.15
C TYR A 182 4.20 -1.35 5.15
N PRO A 183 3.72 -0.91 6.32
CA PRO A 183 3.02 -1.80 7.23
C PRO A 183 1.66 -2.15 6.64
N VAL A 184 1.42 -3.44 6.45
CA VAL A 184 0.11 -4.04 6.18
C VAL A 184 -0.44 -4.54 7.50
N ARG A 185 -1.56 -3.93 7.92
CA ARG A 185 -2.42 -4.57 8.89
C ARG A 185 -3.38 -5.47 8.17
N LEU A 186 -3.27 -6.76 8.44
CA LEU A 186 -4.22 -7.69 7.89
C LEU A 186 -5.63 -7.35 8.39
N PRO A 187 -6.65 -7.50 7.53
CA PRO A 187 -8.08 -7.39 7.84
C PRO A 187 -8.60 -8.16 9.05
N ILE A 188 -7.74 -8.89 9.76
CA ILE A 188 -8.13 -9.84 10.78
C ILE A 188 -8.19 -9.10 12.12
N LEU A 189 -9.42 -8.84 12.55
CA LEU A 189 -9.75 -8.26 13.85
C LEU A 189 -10.22 -9.37 14.80
N ASN A 190 -9.82 -9.24 16.07
CA ASN A 190 -10.10 -10.10 17.22
C ASN A 190 -9.11 -11.23 17.48
N VAL A 191 -7.88 -10.87 17.86
CA VAL A 191 -7.08 -11.70 18.77
C VAL A 191 -7.26 -11.11 20.16
N GLU A 192 -7.79 -11.89 21.11
CA GLU A 192 -7.81 -11.49 22.52
C GLU A 192 -6.36 -11.31 23.01
N LYS A 193 -6.08 -10.23 23.74
CA LYS A 193 -4.70 -9.82 24.12
C LYS A 193 -3.90 -10.92 24.85
N GLU A 194 -4.56 -11.89 25.48
CA GLU A 194 -3.92 -13.01 26.17
C GLU A 194 -3.23 -13.99 25.18
N GLU A 195 -3.78 -14.19 23.99
CA GLU A 195 -3.22 -15.03 22.91
C GLU A 195 -1.98 -14.38 22.24
N TYR A 196 -1.76 -13.08 22.46
CA TYR A 196 -0.68 -12.31 21.82
C TYR A 196 0.71 -12.68 22.36
N THR A 197 0.81 -13.07 23.62
CA THR A 197 2.08 -13.53 24.22
C THR A 197 2.49 -14.91 23.70
N PHE A 198 1.50 -15.79 23.47
CA PHE A 198 1.66 -17.12 22.89
C PHE A 198 2.14 -17.05 21.42
N SER A 199 1.57 -16.14 20.63
CA SER A 199 1.95 -15.94 19.22
C SER A 199 3.44 -15.57 19.06
N LYS A 200 3.98 -14.71 19.94
CA LYS A 200 5.35 -14.18 19.85
C LYS A 200 6.45 -15.25 19.97
N GLN A 201 6.30 -16.21 20.90
CA GLN A 201 7.27 -17.29 21.06
C GLN A 201 7.22 -18.29 19.90
N CYS A 202 6.04 -18.52 19.33
CA CYS A 202 5.87 -19.39 18.16
C CYS A 202 6.46 -18.79 16.88
N ASN A 203 6.38 -17.46 16.73
CA ASN A 203 6.88 -16.75 15.54
C ASN A 203 8.42 -16.77 15.45
N TYR A 204 9.10 -17.01 16.57
CA TYR A 204 10.55 -17.09 16.62
C TYR A 204 11.16 -18.17 15.71
N ILE A 205 10.64 -19.41 15.77
CA ILE A 205 11.11 -20.52 14.93
C ILE A 205 10.83 -20.22 13.45
N VAL A 206 9.68 -19.60 13.18
CA VAL A 206 9.24 -19.20 11.84
C VAL A 206 10.17 -18.14 11.26
N ASP A 207 10.61 -17.18 12.07
CA ASP A 207 11.49 -16.09 11.66
C ASP A 207 12.91 -16.60 11.34
N ILE A 208 13.41 -17.55 12.13
CA ILE A 208 14.67 -18.27 11.83
C ILE A 208 14.54 -18.99 10.49
N LEU A 209 13.48 -19.78 10.28
CA LEU A 209 13.26 -20.52 9.02
C LEU A 209 13.13 -19.60 7.80
N ARG A 210 12.70 -18.34 7.99
CA ARG A 210 12.53 -17.33 6.94
C ARG A 210 13.72 -16.39 6.79
N ASN A 211 14.82 -16.60 7.52
CA ASN A 211 16.02 -15.74 7.52
C ASN A 211 15.69 -14.25 7.75
N LYS A 212 14.72 -13.94 8.61
CA LYS A 212 14.40 -12.55 8.97
C LYS A 212 15.07 -12.20 10.29
N THR A 213 15.64 -10.99 10.37
CA THR A 213 16.10 -10.43 11.64
C THR A 213 14.88 -10.29 12.57
N PHE A 214 14.89 -11.04 13.66
CA PHE A 214 13.86 -11.02 14.70
C PHE A 214 13.66 -9.60 15.22
N ASN A 215 12.44 -9.07 15.08
CA ASN A 215 12.03 -7.85 15.76
C ASN A 215 10.87 -8.20 16.71
N PRO A 216 11.08 -8.22 18.04
CA PRO A 216 10.10 -8.71 19.04
C PRO A 216 8.78 -7.91 19.13
N LEU A 217 8.67 -6.85 18.33
CA LEU A 217 7.51 -5.96 18.23
C LEU A 217 6.70 -6.14 16.93
N ASP A 218 7.22 -6.89 15.94
CA ASP A 218 6.66 -6.93 14.59
C ASP A 218 5.92 -8.25 14.31
N ASP A 219 4.69 -8.36 14.82
CA ASP A 219 3.70 -9.31 14.24
C ASP A 219 3.11 -8.78 12.91
N ASP A 220 3.47 -7.54 12.52
CA ASP A 220 2.90 -6.82 11.40
C ASP A 220 3.52 -7.23 10.04
N MET A 221 2.68 -7.33 9.01
CA MET A 221 3.14 -7.66 7.67
C MET A 221 3.79 -6.43 7.03
N TYR A 222 4.93 -6.59 6.37
CA TYR A 222 5.53 -5.52 5.58
C TYR A 222 5.48 -5.84 4.09
N VAL A 223 5.10 -4.86 3.29
CA VAL A 223 5.09 -4.94 1.83
C VAL A 223 5.93 -3.81 1.25
N GLU A 224 6.62 -4.09 0.15
CA GLU A 224 7.51 -3.11 -0.50
C GLU A 224 6.75 -2.11 -1.37
N LYS A 225 5.56 -2.51 -1.84
CA LYS A 225 4.67 -1.70 -2.66
C LYS A 225 3.38 -1.44 -1.90
N TYR A 226 2.94 -0.19 -1.94
CA TYR A 226 1.61 0.18 -1.48
C TYR A 226 0.56 -0.42 -2.41
N ASP A 227 -0.56 -0.84 -1.87
CA ASP A 227 -1.64 -1.51 -2.60
C ASP A 227 -2.96 -1.25 -1.88
N LEU A 228 -4.09 -1.75 -2.39
CA LEU A 228 -5.37 -1.64 -1.69
C LEU A 228 -5.36 -2.46 -0.38
N CYS A 229 -6.13 -1.99 0.61
CA CYS A 229 -6.30 -2.64 1.91
C CYS A 229 -5.00 -2.75 2.74
N GLN A 230 -4.17 -1.70 2.75
CA GLN A 230 -2.98 -1.62 3.62
C GLN A 230 -3.37 -1.39 5.08
N VAL A 231 -4.46 -0.66 5.27
CA VAL A 231 -4.98 -0.24 6.56
C VAL A 231 -6.32 -0.92 6.84
N THR A 232 -6.56 -1.31 8.09
CA THR A 232 -7.82 -1.92 8.53
C THR A 232 -8.89 -0.86 8.79
N LEU A 233 -10.16 -1.25 8.68
CA LEU A 233 -11.30 -0.39 8.99
C LEU A 233 -11.22 0.17 10.42
N TYR A 234 -10.78 -0.66 11.38
CA TYR A 234 -10.59 -0.23 12.76
C TYR A 234 -9.63 0.94 12.89
N HIS A 235 -8.49 0.92 12.18
CA HIS A 235 -7.56 2.05 12.21
C HIS A 235 -8.21 3.32 11.65
N ILE A 236 -8.93 3.20 10.53
CA ILE A 236 -9.64 4.33 9.94
C ILE A 236 -10.66 4.91 10.92
N TRP A 237 -11.43 4.07 11.62
CA TRP A 237 -12.37 4.54 12.63
C TRP A 237 -11.72 5.20 13.85
N VAL A 238 -10.52 4.76 14.24
CA VAL A 238 -9.73 5.40 15.30
C VAL A 238 -9.29 6.79 14.84
N VAL A 239 -8.72 6.90 13.64
CA VAL A 239 -8.26 8.18 13.08
C VAL A 239 -9.42 9.16 12.85
N THR A 240 -10.52 8.68 12.26
CA THR A 240 -11.72 9.49 11.96
C THR A 240 -12.60 9.76 13.19
N LYS A 241 -12.21 9.25 14.37
CA LYS A 241 -12.93 9.39 15.65
C LYS A 241 -14.39 8.92 15.59
N VAL A 242 -14.72 8.00 14.68
CA VAL A 242 -16.05 7.39 14.58
C VAL A 242 -16.35 6.57 15.83
N LEU A 243 -15.34 5.86 16.36
CA LEU A 243 -15.47 5.06 17.59
C LEU A 243 -15.76 5.91 18.85
N GLU A 244 -15.29 7.16 18.89
CA GLU A 244 -15.56 8.06 20.02
C GLU A 244 -17.03 8.52 20.03
N LYS A 245 -17.65 8.62 18.85
CA LYS A 245 -19.06 9.02 18.69
C LYS A 245 -20.05 7.90 19.03
N THR A 246 -19.66 6.63 18.92
CA THR A 246 -20.54 5.46 19.19
C THR A 246 -20.58 5.05 20.67
N GLY A 247 -19.97 5.81 21.58
CA GLY A 247 -20.08 5.58 23.02
C GLY A 247 -19.32 4.37 23.55
N ILE A 248 -18.55 3.68 22.70
CA ILE A 248 -17.67 2.59 23.13
C ILE A 248 -16.37 3.21 23.67
N LYS A 249 -16.46 3.75 24.90
CA LYS A 249 -15.28 4.08 25.69
C LYS A 249 -14.57 2.77 26.03
N ASN A 250 -13.49 2.46 25.32
CA ASN A 250 -12.49 1.55 25.87
C ASN A 250 -11.75 2.33 26.97
N GLU A 251 -11.98 1.99 28.23
CA GLU A 251 -11.30 2.54 29.42
C GLU A 251 -9.78 2.24 29.49
N ILE A 252 -9.09 2.01 28.36
CA ILE A 252 -7.75 1.39 28.35
C ILE A 252 -6.64 2.34 27.88
N ASN A 253 -6.94 3.58 27.49
CA ASN A 253 -5.91 4.53 27.01
C ASN A 253 -5.51 5.62 28.02
N GLU A 254 -5.69 5.41 29.32
CA GLU A 254 -4.92 6.14 30.35
C GLU A 254 -3.68 5.34 30.73
N ILE A 255 -2.73 5.18 29.79
CA ILE A 255 -1.36 4.81 30.16
C ILE A 255 -0.55 6.10 30.15
N ASN A 256 -0.41 6.65 31.35
CA ASN A 256 0.57 7.66 31.80
C ASN A 256 1.52 8.21 30.72
N LEU A 257 1.21 9.40 30.23
CA LEU A 257 2.06 10.23 29.35
C LEU A 257 3.26 10.88 30.07
N ASN A 258 3.72 10.33 31.19
CA ASN A 258 4.68 11.00 32.09
C ASN A 258 6.10 10.41 32.11
N ASP A 259 6.55 9.78 31.02
CA ASP A 259 7.98 9.49 30.84
C ASP A 259 8.52 10.27 29.64
N GLU A 260 8.74 11.56 29.84
CA GLU A 260 9.76 12.30 29.11
C GLU A 260 11.11 11.66 29.43
N VAL A 261 11.76 11.06 28.41
CA VAL A 261 13.21 11.14 28.10
C VAL A 261 13.53 10.18 26.94
N ASN A 262 13.95 10.76 25.81
CA ASN A 262 14.77 10.18 24.73
C ASN A 262 14.45 8.77 24.19
N MET A 263 13.48 8.65 23.27
CA MET A 263 13.55 7.66 22.17
C MET A 263 12.92 8.24 20.89
N MET A 264 13.74 8.40 19.85
CA MET A 264 13.41 9.05 18.58
C MET A 264 12.63 8.14 17.60
N LEU A 265 12.10 7.01 18.06
CA LEU A 265 11.39 6.02 17.24
C LEU A 265 10.11 5.56 17.96
N PRO A 266 8.96 5.49 17.25
CA PRO A 266 7.71 5.00 17.84
C PRO A 266 7.87 3.54 18.29
N LYS A 267 7.36 3.24 19.49
CA LYS A 267 7.47 1.90 20.11
C LYS A 267 6.56 0.84 19.44
N SER A 268 5.59 1.24 18.60
CA SER A 268 4.73 0.31 17.84
C SER A 268 4.29 0.90 16.49
N VAL A 269 3.99 0.02 15.51
CA VAL A 269 3.43 0.41 14.19
C VAL A 269 2.06 1.07 14.33
N SER A 270 1.24 0.68 15.32
CA SER A 270 -0.05 1.34 15.64
C SER A 270 0.14 2.80 16.00
N SER A 271 1.00 3.06 16.98
CA SER A 271 1.29 4.43 17.42
C SER A 271 1.93 5.22 16.30
N TYR A 272 2.74 4.58 15.45
CA TYR A 272 3.30 5.23 14.28
C TYR A 272 2.21 5.68 13.31
N MET A 273 1.36 4.77 12.84
CA MET A 273 0.32 5.10 11.87
C MET A 273 -0.72 6.09 12.42
N ILE A 274 -1.01 6.07 13.72
CA ILE A 274 -1.92 7.04 14.35
C ILE A 274 -1.24 8.40 14.47
N ASN A 275 0.02 8.47 14.92
CA ASN A 275 0.70 9.75 15.10
C ASN A 275 1.13 10.40 13.77
N MET A 276 1.13 9.65 12.66
CA MET A 276 1.35 10.20 11.31
C MET A 276 0.37 11.31 10.95
N THR A 277 -0.88 11.16 11.39
CA THR A 277 -1.93 12.13 11.10
C THR A 277 -1.81 13.37 12.00
N ASP A 278 -0.98 13.33 13.03
CA ASP A 278 -0.73 14.49 13.90
C ASP A 278 0.43 15.35 13.37
N ASP A 279 1.21 14.86 12.41
CA ASP A 279 2.20 15.66 11.68
C ASP A 279 1.46 16.64 10.75
N LEU A 280 1.20 17.85 11.25
CA LEU A 280 0.40 18.95 10.66
C LEU A 280 0.60 19.23 9.15
N ASP A 281 1.70 18.79 8.55
CA ASP A 281 2.05 19.09 7.15
C ASP A 281 1.56 18.05 6.14
N THR A 282 1.37 16.79 6.55
CA THR A 282 0.85 15.74 5.65
C THR A 282 -0.64 15.93 5.41
N ASN A 283 -1.42 16.23 6.46
CA ASN A 283 -2.85 16.51 6.36
C ASN A 283 -3.15 17.79 5.57
N SER A 284 -2.36 18.86 5.78
CA SER A 284 -2.53 20.10 5.02
C SER A 284 -2.19 19.92 3.54
N SER A 285 -1.12 19.17 3.23
CA SER A 285 -0.77 18.78 1.85
C SER A 285 -1.89 17.97 1.20
N LEU A 286 -2.38 16.94 1.90
CA LEU A 286 -3.49 16.11 1.43
C LEU A 286 -4.74 16.95 1.16
N LYS A 287 -5.12 17.83 2.09
CA LYS A 287 -6.30 18.69 1.92
C LYS A 287 -6.16 19.63 0.73
N ALA A 288 -5.00 20.26 0.55
CA ALA A 288 -4.72 21.11 -0.61
C ALA A 288 -4.85 20.34 -1.94
N LEU A 289 -4.44 19.07 -1.97
CA LEU A 289 -4.60 18.21 -3.15
C LEU A 289 -6.06 17.87 -3.42
N LEU A 290 -6.83 17.49 -2.40
CA LEU A 290 -8.26 17.19 -2.52
C LEU A 290 -9.10 18.41 -2.89
N ASP A 291 -8.72 19.60 -2.42
CA ASP A 291 -9.36 20.86 -2.79
C ASP A 291 -9.14 21.16 -4.28
N ASN A 292 -7.94 20.88 -4.81
CA ASN A 292 -7.66 21.01 -6.24
C ASN A 292 -8.49 20.01 -7.08
N PHE A 293 -8.60 18.75 -6.63
CA PHE A 293 -9.47 17.77 -7.30
C PHE A 293 -10.94 18.20 -7.28
N SER A 294 -11.42 18.68 -6.13
CA SER A 294 -12.77 19.22 -5.98
C SER A 294 -13.02 20.39 -6.92
N HIS A 295 -12.02 21.26 -7.10
CA HIS A 295 -12.09 22.35 -8.07
C HIS A 295 -12.27 21.83 -9.50
N TRP A 296 -11.49 20.84 -9.94
CA TRP A 296 -11.65 20.23 -11.27
C TRP A 296 -13.02 19.56 -11.43
N PHE A 297 -13.49 18.84 -10.41
CA PHE A 297 -14.79 18.19 -10.42
C PHE A 297 -15.95 19.20 -10.52
N SER A 298 -15.82 20.38 -9.91
CA SER A 298 -16.83 21.46 -9.99
C SER A 298 -17.04 22.00 -11.41
N LYS A 299 -16.07 21.83 -12.31
CA LYS A 299 -16.16 22.22 -13.72
C LYS A 299 -16.83 21.16 -14.60
N GLY A 300 -17.26 20.06 -14.00
CA GLY A 300 -17.90 18.94 -14.67
C GLY A 300 -16.97 17.73 -14.71
N VAL A 301 -17.22 16.76 -13.84
CA VAL A 301 -16.43 15.51 -13.73
C VAL A 301 -16.41 14.74 -15.06
N GLN A 302 -17.51 14.77 -15.81
CA GLN A 302 -17.65 14.13 -17.12
C GLN A 302 -16.82 14.83 -18.22
N ASN A 303 -16.54 16.13 -18.06
CA ASN A 303 -15.77 16.92 -19.02
C ASN A 303 -14.25 16.76 -18.82
N MET A 304 -13.82 16.10 -17.75
CA MET A 304 -12.41 15.87 -17.50
C MET A 304 -11.84 14.84 -18.49
N PRO A 305 -10.66 15.09 -19.06
CA PRO A 305 -9.95 14.11 -19.87
C PRO A 305 -9.72 12.79 -19.10
N LEU A 306 -9.92 11.66 -19.78
CA LEU A 306 -9.91 10.33 -19.16
C LEU A 306 -8.61 10.02 -18.37
N ASN A 307 -7.45 10.43 -18.89
CA ASN A 307 -6.17 10.18 -18.23
C ASN A 307 -6.06 10.92 -16.90
N LEU A 308 -6.46 12.20 -16.89
CA LEU A 308 -6.47 13.02 -15.69
C LEU A 308 -7.48 12.46 -14.68
N LEU A 309 -8.69 12.12 -15.13
CA LEU A 309 -9.73 11.51 -14.28
C LEU A 309 -9.28 10.17 -13.68
N THR A 310 -8.57 9.35 -14.45
CA THR A 310 -8.05 8.06 -13.96
C THR A 310 -6.99 8.28 -12.87
N ALA A 311 -6.07 9.23 -13.09
CA ALA A 311 -5.02 9.53 -12.12
C ALA A 311 -5.59 10.15 -10.84
N THR A 312 -6.53 11.10 -10.94
CA THR A 312 -7.19 11.70 -9.76
C THR A 312 -7.97 10.67 -8.97
N THR A 313 -8.78 9.84 -9.64
CA THR A 313 -9.57 8.78 -8.97
C THR A 313 -8.66 7.76 -8.28
N ARG A 314 -7.59 7.34 -8.94
CA ARG A 314 -6.59 6.44 -8.34
C ARG A 314 -5.90 7.09 -7.14
N SER A 315 -5.52 8.36 -7.25
CA SER A 315 -4.90 9.13 -6.17
C SER A 315 -5.82 9.18 -4.94
N ILE A 316 -7.09 9.56 -5.12
CA ILE A 316 -8.11 9.60 -4.08
C ILE A 316 -8.25 8.23 -3.39
N VAL A 317 -8.33 7.16 -4.16
CA VAL A 317 -8.47 5.81 -3.61
C VAL A 317 -7.27 5.40 -2.76
N LEU A 318 -6.05 5.62 -3.23
CA LEU A 318 -4.85 5.24 -2.50
C LEU A 318 -4.64 6.12 -1.25
N LEU A 319 -4.91 7.42 -1.36
CA LEU A 319 -4.76 8.37 -0.25
C LEU A 319 -5.93 8.34 0.73
N SER A 320 -7.02 7.63 0.42
CA SER A 320 -8.16 7.52 1.33
C SER A 320 -7.79 6.93 2.68
N ASP A 321 -6.67 6.21 2.82
CA ASP A 321 -6.17 5.73 4.13
C ASP A 321 -5.63 6.85 5.03
N LEU A 322 -5.36 8.06 4.50
CA LEU A 322 -4.86 9.23 5.23
C LEU A 322 -5.96 10.20 5.67
N PHE A 323 -7.22 9.95 5.31
CA PHE A 323 -8.31 10.88 5.61
C PHE A 323 -8.58 10.93 7.11
N ASP A 324 -8.64 12.14 7.66
CA ASP A 324 -8.80 12.42 9.08
C ASP A 324 -10.26 12.60 9.53
N ASP A 325 -11.16 12.91 8.60
CA ASP A 325 -12.57 13.14 8.92
C ASP A 325 -13.52 12.45 7.93
N VAL A 326 -14.66 11.96 8.43
CA VAL A 326 -15.73 11.33 7.66
C VAL A 326 -16.35 12.30 6.65
N SER A 327 -16.37 13.61 6.95
CA SER A 327 -16.90 14.61 6.03
C SER A 327 -16.14 14.66 4.70
N THR A 328 -14.82 14.42 4.73
CA THR A 328 -13.98 14.35 3.52
C THR A 328 -14.42 13.20 2.63
N TYR A 329 -14.67 12.03 3.23
CA TYR A 329 -15.15 10.87 2.49
C TYR A 329 -16.51 11.12 1.83
N ARG A 330 -17.45 11.73 2.57
CA ARG A 330 -18.79 12.07 2.09
C ARG A 330 -18.75 13.07 0.95
N SER A 331 -17.92 14.11 1.06
CA SER A 331 -17.75 15.14 0.02
C SER A 331 -17.27 14.53 -1.30
N ILE A 332 -16.24 13.68 -1.23
CA ILE A 332 -15.70 12.99 -2.40
C ILE A 332 -16.72 12.01 -2.99
N TYR A 333 -17.47 11.28 -2.16
CA TYR A 333 -18.53 10.39 -2.64
C TYR A 333 -19.58 11.16 -3.45
N ILE A 334 -20.05 12.32 -2.97
CA ILE A 334 -21.02 13.16 -3.69
C ILE A 334 -20.48 13.60 -5.05
N GLN A 335 -19.18 13.96 -5.12
CA GLN A 335 -18.53 14.37 -6.37
C GLN A 335 -18.36 13.20 -7.36
N LEU A 336 -18.08 11.98 -6.87
CA LEU A 336 -17.91 10.78 -7.70
C LEU A 336 -19.24 10.09 -8.08
N LYS A 337 -20.34 10.37 -7.36
CA LYS A 337 -21.67 9.77 -7.58
C LYS A 337 -22.16 9.83 -9.04
N PRO A 338 -21.98 10.94 -9.79
CA PRO A 338 -22.41 11.01 -11.20
C PRO A 338 -21.66 10.05 -12.14
N LEU A 339 -20.47 9.57 -11.76
CA LEU A 339 -19.67 8.68 -12.60
C LEU A 339 -20.19 7.23 -12.61
N PHE A 340 -20.97 6.81 -11.61
CA PHE A 340 -21.54 5.46 -11.56
C PHE A 340 -22.55 5.20 -12.69
N GLU A 341 -23.25 6.25 -13.13
CA GLU A 341 -24.31 6.16 -14.13
C GLU A 341 -23.77 6.11 -15.56
N THR A 342 -22.51 6.52 -15.77
CA THR A 342 -21.91 6.60 -17.11
C THR A 342 -21.34 5.25 -17.53
N GLU A 343 -21.95 4.62 -18.54
CA GLU A 343 -21.55 3.30 -19.07
C GLU A 343 -20.13 3.28 -19.66
N GLU A 344 -19.61 4.42 -20.14
CA GLU A 344 -18.29 4.51 -20.78
C GLU A 344 -17.14 4.19 -19.80
N TYR A 345 -17.26 4.59 -18.54
CA TYR A 345 -16.20 4.40 -17.54
C TYR A 345 -16.14 2.98 -16.99
N LYS A 346 -17.18 2.15 -17.19
CA LYS A 346 -17.23 0.76 -16.69
C LYS A 346 -16.21 -0.16 -17.35
N ARG A 347 -15.80 0.16 -18.58
CA ARG A 347 -14.76 -0.59 -19.31
C ARG A 347 -13.34 -0.12 -18.99
N THR A 348 -13.21 0.93 -18.18
CA THR A 348 -11.92 1.51 -17.78
C THR A 348 -11.60 1.15 -16.32
N PRO A 349 -10.33 1.26 -15.87
CA PRO A 349 -9.96 1.02 -14.48
C PRO A 349 -10.70 1.91 -13.47
N ILE A 350 -11.23 3.06 -13.91
CA ILE A 350 -11.99 4.01 -13.08
C ILE A 350 -13.17 3.30 -12.39
N GLY A 351 -13.93 2.48 -13.12
CA GLY A 351 -15.07 1.75 -12.55
C GLY A 351 -14.66 0.91 -11.34
N GLY A 352 -13.53 0.20 -11.44
CA GLY A 352 -12.99 -0.59 -10.31
C GLY A 352 -12.62 0.29 -9.11
N TYR A 353 -11.89 1.39 -9.34
CA TYR A 353 -11.50 2.30 -8.25
C TYR A 353 -12.70 2.93 -7.53
N ILE A 354 -13.69 3.38 -8.29
CA ILE A 354 -14.91 3.98 -7.76
C ILE A 354 -15.70 2.95 -6.93
N LEU A 355 -15.82 1.71 -7.40
CA LEU A 355 -16.47 0.63 -6.66
C LEU A 355 -15.75 0.32 -5.35
N TYR A 356 -14.42 0.23 -5.38
CA TYR A 356 -13.64 0.05 -4.15
C TYR A 356 -13.88 1.19 -3.16
N TYR A 357 -13.83 2.44 -3.64
CA TYR A 357 -14.09 3.62 -2.81
C TYR A 357 -15.49 3.60 -2.20
N LEU A 358 -16.51 3.24 -2.99
CA LEU A 358 -17.90 3.10 -2.53
C LEU A 358 -18.01 2.12 -1.36
N LEU A 359 -17.47 0.92 -1.54
CA LEU A 359 -17.53 -0.14 -0.54
C LEU A 359 -16.76 0.25 0.72
N LYS A 360 -15.61 0.91 0.57
CA LYS A 360 -14.82 1.44 1.69
C LYS A 360 -15.59 2.54 2.43
N TYR A 361 -16.13 3.53 1.73
CA TYR A 361 -16.93 4.62 2.30
C TYR A 361 -18.15 4.08 3.07
N PHE A 362 -18.91 3.18 2.44
CA PHE A 362 -20.04 2.52 3.07
C PHE A 362 -19.65 1.78 4.36
N SER A 363 -18.50 1.09 4.36
CA SER A 363 -18.00 0.38 5.55
C SER A 363 -17.64 1.32 6.70
N ILE A 364 -17.15 2.53 6.38
CA ILE A 364 -16.74 3.54 7.38
C ILE A 364 -17.94 4.22 8.01
N VAL A 365 -18.88 4.68 7.18
CA VAL A 365 -20.05 5.47 7.61
C VAL A 365 -21.15 4.58 8.19
N GLY A 366 -21.30 3.39 7.62
CA GLY A 366 -22.37 2.47 7.97
C GLY A 366 -23.72 2.85 7.37
N ILE A 367 -24.69 1.93 7.51
CA ILE A 367 -25.98 1.99 6.81
C ILE A 367 -26.80 3.23 7.21
N GLU A 368 -26.77 3.62 8.49
CA GLU A 368 -27.65 4.65 9.04
C GLU A 368 -27.31 6.08 8.57
N THR A 369 -26.05 6.33 8.19
CA THR A 369 -25.57 7.68 7.86
C THR A 369 -25.06 7.81 6.43
N PHE A 370 -25.22 6.76 5.62
CA PHE A 370 -24.71 6.69 4.25
C PHE A 370 -25.33 7.73 3.32
N ASP A 371 -26.66 7.74 3.23
CA ASP A 371 -27.47 8.75 2.55
C ASP A 371 -28.70 9.02 3.44
N GLU A 372 -28.77 10.20 4.06
CA GLU A 372 -29.87 10.60 4.99
C GLU A 372 -31.27 10.53 4.34
N GLU A 373 -31.33 10.51 3.01
CA GLU A 373 -32.57 10.49 2.23
C GLU A 373 -33.08 9.07 1.91
N GLN A 374 -32.24 8.03 2.06
CA GLN A 374 -32.58 6.64 1.70
C GLN A 374 -32.91 5.80 2.93
N SER A 375 -33.84 4.86 2.78
CA SER A 375 -34.10 3.84 3.80
C SER A 375 -32.99 2.79 3.84
N GLU A 376 -32.75 2.17 5.00
CA GLU A 376 -31.72 1.14 5.16
C GLU A 376 -31.81 0.02 4.11
N SER A 377 -33.03 -0.40 3.76
CA SER A 377 -33.30 -1.44 2.77
C SER A 377 -32.94 -1.02 1.35
N GLU A 378 -33.15 0.25 1.00
CA GLU A 378 -32.80 0.78 -0.32
C GLU A 378 -31.30 0.88 -0.49
N THR A 379 -30.58 1.31 0.54
CA THR A 379 -29.11 1.35 0.52
C THR A 379 -28.51 -0.06 0.40
N ILE A 380 -29.04 -1.04 1.13
CA ILE A 380 -28.60 -2.44 1.02
C ILE A 380 -28.88 -2.98 -0.38
N HIS A 381 -30.07 -2.74 -0.93
CA HIS A 381 -30.43 -3.16 -2.28
C HIS A 381 -29.52 -2.48 -3.34
N PHE A 382 -29.24 -1.19 -3.18
CA PHE A 382 -28.34 -0.44 -4.05
C PHE A 382 -26.94 -1.07 -4.09
N ILE A 383 -26.31 -1.27 -2.92
CA ILE A 383 -24.98 -1.89 -2.83
C ILE A 383 -24.99 -3.31 -3.39
N THR A 384 -26.00 -4.12 -3.04
CA THR A 384 -26.10 -5.51 -3.49
C THR A 384 -26.26 -5.59 -5.01
N SER A 385 -27.15 -4.79 -5.59
CA SER A 385 -27.40 -4.77 -7.04
C SER A 385 -26.20 -4.30 -7.87
N ILE A 386 -25.43 -3.32 -7.35
CA ILE A 386 -24.19 -2.87 -8.01
C ILE A 386 -23.15 -3.96 -7.99
N VAL A 387 -22.91 -4.60 -6.83
CA VAL A 387 -21.91 -5.66 -6.73
C VAL A 387 -22.31 -6.88 -7.57
N GLU A 388 -23.60 -7.27 -7.55
CA GLU A 388 -24.14 -8.35 -8.39
C GLU A 388 -23.89 -8.13 -9.88
N LYS A 389 -24.10 -6.90 -10.35
CA LYS A 389 -23.87 -6.54 -11.76
C LYS A 389 -22.38 -6.58 -12.11
N GLU A 390 -21.54 -5.99 -11.27
CA GLU A 390 -20.12 -5.76 -11.58
C GLU A 390 -19.25 -7.00 -11.32
N ILE A 391 -19.67 -7.95 -10.47
CA ILE A 391 -18.95 -9.21 -10.25
C ILE A 391 -18.99 -10.14 -11.49
N GLN A 392 -19.99 -9.94 -12.36
CA GLN A 392 -20.11 -10.62 -13.64
C GLN A 392 -19.23 -10.01 -14.74
N SER A 393 -18.54 -8.89 -14.45
CA SER A 393 -17.68 -8.21 -15.42
C SER A 393 -16.53 -9.10 -15.90
N THR A 394 -16.07 -8.86 -17.13
CA THR A 394 -14.92 -9.56 -17.73
C THR A 394 -13.57 -9.01 -17.24
N CYS A 395 -13.56 -7.83 -16.64
CA CYS A 395 -12.35 -7.15 -16.19
C CYS A 395 -11.87 -7.71 -14.85
N LEU A 396 -10.70 -8.38 -14.84
CA LEU A 396 -10.08 -8.90 -13.61
C LEU A 396 -9.79 -7.80 -12.58
N PHE A 397 -9.43 -6.60 -13.03
CA PHE A 397 -9.14 -5.49 -12.14
C PHE A 397 -10.39 -4.98 -11.41
N THR A 398 -11.55 -4.95 -12.08
CA THR A 398 -12.82 -4.60 -11.43
C THR A 398 -13.16 -5.61 -10.33
N LYS A 399 -13.00 -6.91 -10.60
CA LYS A 399 -13.18 -7.96 -9.59
C LYS A 399 -12.20 -7.83 -8.42
N TYR A 400 -10.94 -7.54 -8.71
CA TYR A 400 -9.91 -7.27 -7.70
C TYR A 400 -10.34 -6.14 -6.75
N CYS A 401 -10.86 -5.04 -7.28
CA CYS A 401 -11.37 -3.91 -6.50
C CYS A 401 -12.61 -4.28 -5.68
N ILE A 402 -13.55 -5.05 -6.24
CA ILE A 402 -14.74 -5.53 -5.52
C ILE A 402 -14.33 -6.39 -4.33
N TYR A 403 -13.46 -7.39 -4.53
CA TYR A 403 -12.99 -8.23 -3.43
C TYR A 403 -12.26 -7.41 -2.36
N SER A 404 -11.42 -6.45 -2.79
CA SER A 404 -10.72 -5.54 -1.86
C SER A 404 -11.70 -4.67 -1.06
N GLY A 405 -12.76 -4.15 -1.68
CA GLY A 405 -13.78 -3.36 -0.99
C GLY A 405 -14.64 -4.21 -0.05
N THR A 406 -14.95 -5.46 -0.44
CA THR A 406 -15.72 -6.39 0.38
C THR A 406 -14.96 -6.82 1.63
N ILE A 407 -13.63 -6.84 1.59
CA ILE A 407 -12.81 -7.04 2.79
C ILE A 407 -13.12 -5.96 3.87
N PHE A 408 -13.42 -4.71 3.48
CA PHE A 408 -13.87 -3.69 4.44
C PHE A 408 -15.30 -3.96 4.92
N LEU A 409 -16.19 -4.42 4.03
CA LEU A 409 -17.53 -4.84 4.42
C LEU A 409 -17.49 -5.99 5.43
N CYS A 410 -16.54 -6.91 5.31
CA CYS A 410 -16.34 -7.97 6.30
C CYS A 410 -15.88 -7.42 7.65
N GLN A 411 -15.21 -6.27 7.70
CA GLN A 411 -14.73 -5.67 8.95
C GLN A 411 -15.76 -4.76 9.62
N SER A 412 -16.78 -4.31 8.88
CA SER A 412 -17.78 -3.39 9.41
C SER A 412 -18.76 -4.12 10.34
N TYR A 413 -19.45 -3.36 11.20
CA TYR A 413 -20.55 -3.90 12.00
C TYR A 413 -21.82 -4.19 11.19
N THR A 414 -21.81 -3.86 9.88
CA THR A 414 -22.95 -4.02 8.97
C THR A 414 -22.97 -5.38 8.27
N THR A 415 -21.99 -6.24 8.55
CA THR A 415 -21.85 -7.61 8.01
C THR A 415 -23.13 -8.42 8.10
N ASP A 416 -23.79 -8.39 9.25
CA ASP A 416 -24.94 -9.25 9.55
C ASP A 416 -26.13 -8.92 8.64
N LYS A 417 -26.30 -7.63 8.31
CA LYS A 417 -27.34 -7.15 7.39
C LYS A 417 -27.01 -7.45 5.91
N LEU A 418 -25.75 -7.76 5.59
CA LEU A 418 -25.26 -8.03 4.23
C LEU A 418 -24.94 -9.52 3.98
N ALA A 419 -25.52 -10.43 4.76
CA ALA A 419 -25.27 -11.87 4.64
C ALA A 419 -25.53 -12.44 3.23
N SER A 420 -26.58 -11.96 2.54
CA SER A 420 -26.89 -12.39 1.15
C SER A 420 -25.79 -12.01 0.15
N LEU A 421 -25.22 -10.81 0.31
CA LEU A 421 -24.12 -10.34 -0.53
C LEU A 421 -22.84 -11.16 -0.27
N ILE A 422 -22.54 -11.44 1.01
CA ILE A 422 -21.40 -12.30 1.39
C ILE A 422 -21.58 -13.71 0.82
N GLU A 423 -22.80 -14.25 0.85
CA GLU A 423 -23.11 -15.55 0.26
C GLU A 423 -22.83 -15.56 -1.25
N LEU A 424 -23.35 -14.59 -2.01
CA LEU A 424 -23.09 -14.45 -3.44
C LEU A 424 -21.59 -14.39 -3.77
N ILE A 425 -20.82 -13.58 -3.03
CA ILE A 425 -19.38 -13.44 -3.25
C ILE A 425 -18.67 -14.75 -2.93
N SER A 426 -19.07 -15.45 -1.87
CA SER A 426 -18.50 -16.75 -1.49
C SER A 426 -18.70 -17.82 -2.58
N GLU A 427 -19.86 -17.84 -3.25
CA GLU A 427 -20.13 -18.75 -4.36
C GLU A 427 -19.22 -18.46 -5.56
N ASN A 428 -18.99 -17.18 -5.87
CA ASN A 428 -18.15 -16.79 -6.98
C ASN A 428 -16.67 -17.10 -6.72
N LEU A 429 -16.17 -16.80 -5.51
CA LEU A 429 -14.82 -17.15 -5.08
C LEU A 429 -14.56 -18.65 -5.19
N TYR A 430 -15.51 -19.48 -4.73
CA TYR A 430 -15.40 -20.93 -4.83
C TYR A 430 -15.31 -21.40 -6.30
N LYS A 431 -16.12 -20.84 -7.20
CA LYS A 431 -16.08 -21.13 -8.64
C LYS A 431 -14.73 -20.71 -9.26
N GLU A 432 -14.18 -19.57 -8.85
CA GLU A 432 -12.91 -19.07 -9.40
C GLU A 432 -11.71 -19.90 -8.93
N VAL A 433 -11.64 -20.27 -7.64
CA VAL A 433 -10.53 -21.06 -7.09
C VAL A 433 -10.55 -22.52 -7.58
N THR A 434 -11.73 -23.10 -7.78
CA THR A 434 -11.86 -24.47 -8.30
C THR A 434 -11.62 -24.58 -9.80
N ASN A 435 -11.55 -23.45 -10.51
CA ASN A 435 -11.28 -23.44 -11.93
C ASN A 435 -9.83 -23.88 -12.23
N VAL A 436 -9.68 -24.78 -13.21
CA VAL A 436 -8.38 -25.31 -13.65
C VAL A 436 -7.43 -24.21 -14.12
N MET A 437 -7.96 -23.07 -14.59
CA MET A 437 -7.16 -21.93 -15.05
C MET A 437 -6.72 -20.98 -13.92
N PHE A 438 -7.11 -21.22 -12.67
CA PHE A 438 -6.80 -20.32 -11.54
C PHE A 438 -5.29 -20.05 -11.40
N ASN A 439 -4.46 -21.09 -11.52
CA ASN A 439 -3.00 -20.96 -11.40
C ASN A 439 -2.36 -20.12 -12.52
N LYS A 440 -3.07 -19.89 -13.63
CA LYS A 440 -2.59 -19.03 -14.74
C LYS A 440 -2.96 -17.57 -14.54
N LEU A 441 -3.79 -17.25 -13.54
CA LEU A 441 -4.16 -15.87 -13.25
C LEU A 441 -2.98 -15.12 -12.61
N PRO A 442 -2.92 -13.78 -12.70
CA PRO A 442 -1.86 -13.00 -12.07
C PRO A 442 -1.79 -13.20 -10.55
N ASP A 443 -0.56 -13.23 -10.00
CA ASP A 443 -0.30 -13.41 -8.57
C ASP A 443 -1.05 -12.40 -7.68
N PHE A 444 -1.19 -11.14 -8.12
CA PHE A 444 -1.91 -10.10 -7.35
C PHE A 444 -3.39 -10.42 -7.18
N TYR A 445 -4.01 -11.04 -8.19
CA TYR A 445 -5.43 -11.40 -8.17
C TYR A 445 -5.66 -12.62 -7.29
N GLN A 446 -4.79 -13.63 -7.42
CA GLN A 446 -4.83 -14.81 -6.56
C GLN A 446 -4.72 -14.40 -5.09
N ASP A 447 -3.76 -13.52 -4.74
CA ASP A 447 -3.56 -13.00 -3.38
C ASP A 447 -4.85 -12.45 -2.76
N ARG A 448 -5.58 -11.59 -3.48
CA ARG A 448 -6.84 -11.04 -2.96
C ARG A 448 -7.93 -12.08 -2.78
N ILE A 449 -8.02 -13.06 -3.67
CA ILE A 449 -8.99 -14.14 -3.52
C ILE A 449 -8.74 -14.91 -2.23
N PHE A 450 -7.49 -15.26 -1.93
CA PHE A 450 -7.19 -15.91 -0.66
C PHE A 450 -7.43 -14.97 0.52
N GLN A 451 -7.02 -13.71 0.48
CA GLN A 451 -7.32 -12.78 1.57
C GLN A 451 -8.83 -12.68 1.85
N MET A 452 -9.66 -12.66 0.80
CA MET A 452 -11.12 -12.62 0.93
C MET A 452 -11.71 -13.92 1.49
N ILE A 453 -11.25 -15.09 1.02
CA ILE A 453 -11.69 -16.38 1.57
C ILE A 453 -11.39 -16.43 3.07
N PHE A 454 -10.19 -16.02 3.46
CA PHE A 454 -9.76 -16.04 4.85
C PHE A 454 -10.52 -15.02 5.70
N SER A 455 -10.84 -13.82 5.16
CA SER A 455 -11.66 -12.85 5.89
C SER A 455 -13.09 -13.35 6.11
N ILE A 456 -13.72 -14.01 5.14
CA ILE A 456 -15.06 -14.59 5.30
C ILE A 456 -15.06 -15.68 6.39
N GLN A 457 -14.06 -16.56 6.40
CA GLN A 457 -13.99 -17.65 7.39
C GLN A 457 -13.80 -17.13 8.81
N ASN A 458 -13.10 -15.99 8.98
CA ASN A 458 -12.91 -15.37 10.29
C ASN A 458 -14.20 -14.74 10.85
N LEU A 459 -15.20 -14.44 10.02
CA LEU A 459 -16.51 -13.95 10.49
C LEU A 459 -17.30 -15.02 11.24
N GLY A 460 -16.93 -16.30 11.12
CA GLY A 460 -17.70 -17.41 11.68
C GLY A 460 -19.05 -17.65 10.98
N LEU A 461 -19.32 -16.94 9.89
CA LEU A 461 -20.48 -17.16 9.03
C LEU A 461 -20.20 -18.35 8.09
N GLU A 462 -20.77 -19.51 8.38
CA GLU A 462 -20.72 -20.64 7.44
C GLU A 462 -21.60 -20.33 6.22
N THR A 463 -20.97 -20.03 5.08
CA THR A 463 -21.69 -19.94 3.81
C THR A 463 -21.87 -21.33 3.20
N LYS A 464 -22.92 -21.51 2.38
CA LYS A 464 -23.26 -22.81 1.78
C LYS A 464 -22.10 -23.46 1.00
N MET A 465 -21.23 -22.66 0.38
CA MET A 465 -20.15 -23.15 -0.48
C MET A 465 -18.77 -23.13 0.20
N LEU A 466 -18.43 -22.09 0.97
CA LEU A 466 -17.17 -22.02 1.73
C LEU A 466 -17.35 -22.64 3.13
N THR A 467 -17.65 -23.94 3.15
CA THR A 467 -17.62 -24.72 4.39
C THR A 467 -16.18 -24.95 4.86
N GLU A 468 -15.98 -25.21 6.15
CA GLU A 468 -14.64 -25.47 6.72
C GLU A 468 -13.89 -26.55 5.95
N LYS A 469 -14.59 -27.62 5.54
CA LYS A 469 -14.04 -28.73 4.75
C LYS A 469 -13.57 -28.28 3.37
N ASN A 470 -14.32 -27.42 2.70
CA ASN A 470 -13.97 -26.90 1.38
C ASN A 470 -12.79 -25.94 1.46
N THR A 471 -12.73 -25.10 2.49
CA THR A 471 -11.58 -24.22 2.75
C THR A 471 -10.30 -25.02 3.01
N VAL A 472 -10.36 -26.06 3.84
CA VAL A 472 -9.23 -26.97 4.07
C VAL A 472 -8.80 -27.64 2.76
N LYS A 473 -9.76 -28.10 1.94
CA LYS A 473 -9.46 -28.71 0.64
C LYS A 473 -8.78 -27.71 -0.32
N ILE A 474 -9.25 -26.47 -0.37
CA ILE A 474 -8.65 -25.39 -1.18
C ILE A 474 -7.20 -25.18 -0.74
N ILE A 475 -6.98 -25.00 0.57
CA ILE A 475 -5.64 -24.79 1.14
C ILE A 475 -4.73 -25.98 0.79
N MET A 476 -5.18 -27.21 1.03
CA MET A 476 -4.38 -28.41 0.74
C MET A 476 -4.10 -28.58 -0.76
N ASN A 477 -5.04 -28.24 -1.65
CA ASN A 477 -4.81 -28.25 -3.09
C ASN A 477 -3.73 -27.24 -3.49
N THR A 478 -3.76 -26.03 -2.93
CA THR A 478 -2.76 -24.99 -3.24
C THR A 478 -1.36 -25.39 -2.79
N PHE A 479 -1.24 -26.08 -1.67
CA PHE A 479 0.03 -26.59 -1.18
C PHE A 479 0.56 -27.76 -2.01
N ASN A 480 -0.32 -28.59 -2.58
CA ASN A 480 0.05 -29.72 -3.44
C ASN A 480 0.34 -29.32 -4.89
N ASP A 481 -0.12 -28.15 -5.33
CA ASP A 481 0.01 -27.76 -6.73
C ASP A 481 1.45 -27.39 -7.10
N LYS A 482 1.96 -28.01 -8.17
CA LYS A 482 3.31 -27.76 -8.65
C LYS A 482 3.44 -26.44 -9.40
N TYR A 483 2.34 -25.87 -9.91
CA TYR A 483 2.34 -24.71 -10.79
C TYR A 483 2.19 -23.37 -10.06
N ILE A 484 1.93 -23.36 -8.75
CA ILE A 484 1.81 -22.12 -7.97
C ILE A 484 3.18 -21.48 -7.72
N SER A 485 3.24 -20.15 -7.88
CA SER A 485 4.46 -19.36 -7.66
C SER A 485 4.91 -19.41 -6.19
N CYS A 486 6.22 -19.38 -5.95
CA CYS A 486 6.76 -19.47 -4.58
C CYS A 486 6.34 -18.27 -3.71
N ASN A 487 6.23 -17.08 -4.30
CA ASN A 487 5.74 -15.88 -3.62
C ASN A 487 4.30 -16.04 -3.14
N MET A 488 3.45 -16.61 -3.99
CA MET A 488 2.06 -16.86 -3.64
C MET A 488 1.93 -17.92 -2.54
N LEU A 489 2.69 -19.01 -2.64
CA LEU A 489 2.74 -20.03 -1.59
C LEU A 489 3.18 -19.42 -0.25
N CYS A 490 4.21 -18.56 -0.25
CA CYS A 490 4.68 -17.86 0.94
C CYS A 490 3.60 -16.99 1.58
N LYS A 491 2.74 -16.34 0.79
CA LYS A 491 1.62 -15.51 1.27
C LYS A 491 0.50 -16.37 1.85
N VAL A 492 0.05 -17.41 1.15
CA VAL A 492 -0.97 -18.36 1.64
C VAL A 492 -0.50 -19.04 2.92
N THR A 493 0.77 -19.40 3.01
CA THR A 493 1.40 -19.95 4.22
C THR A 493 1.26 -19.00 5.40
N ARG A 494 1.43 -17.69 5.21
CA ARG A 494 1.29 -16.71 6.30
C ARG A 494 -0.16 -16.56 6.75
N LEU A 495 -1.10 -16.51 5.81
CA LEU A 495 -2.53 -16.45 6.12
C LEU A 495 -3.01 -17.72 6.86
N THR A 496 -2.53 -18.88 6.44
CA THR A 496 -2.85 -20.17 7.09
C THR A 496 -2.24 -20.28 8.48
N MET A 497 -1.01 -19.78 8.68
CA MET A 497 -0.42 -19.70 10.01
C MET A 497 -1.23 -18.84 10.98
N GLN A 498 -1.87 -17.78 10.48
CA GLN A 498 -2.74 -16.95 11.31
C GLN A 498 -4.04 -17.67 11.65
N LEU A 499 -4.68 -18.35 10.69
CA LEU A 499 -5.82 -19.24 10.99
C LEU A 499 -5.48 -20.29 12.06
N ILE A 500 -4.27 -20.84 12.01
CA ILE A 500 -3.82 -21.78 13.03
C ILE A 500 -3.75 -21.11 14.39
N SER A 501 -3.29 -19.84 14.50
CA SER A 501 -3.28 -19.13 15.77
C SER A 501 -4.66 -19.07 16.44
N TYR A 502 -5.75 -18.89 15.68
CA TYR A 502 -7.12 -18.76 16.23
C TYR A 502 -7.71 -20.09 16.73
N ASN A 503 -8.42 -20.06 17.86
CA ASN A 503 -9.06 -21.21 18.49
C ASN A 503 -10.41 -21.63 17.87
N ASN A 504 -10.48 -21.69 16.53
CA ASN A 504 -11.70 -22.05 15.79
C ASN A 504 -11.75 -23.54 15.39
N SER A 505 -12.93 -24.08 15.11
CA SER A 505 -13.15 -25.44 14.56
C SER A 505 -12.35 -25.68 13.28
N LEU A 506 -12.31 -24.68 12.40
CA LEU A 506 -11.44 -24.67 11.20
C LEU A 506 -9.95 -24.89 11.53
N SER A 507 -9.45 -24.30 12.62
CA SER A 507 -8.05 -24.48 13.05
C SER A 507 -7.78 -25.94 13.41
N LYS A 508 -8.71 -26.58 14.13
CA LYS A 508 -8.62 -28.01 14.46
C LYS A 508 -8.66 -28.88 13.21
N ALA A 509 -9.60 -28.62 12.30
CA ALA A 509 -9.72 -29.35 11.04
C ALA A 509 -8.48 -29.17 10.13
N LEU A 510 -7.87 -27.97 10.11
CA LEU A 510 -6.61 -27.73 9.41
C LEU A 510 -5.48 -28.54 10.05
N MET A 511 -5.32 -28.48 11.37
CA MET A 511 -4.28 -29.23 12.10
C MET A 511 -4.37 -30.74 11.85
N GLU A 512 -5.58 -31.31 11.85
CA GLU A 512 -5.81 -32.72 11.54
C GLU A 512 -5.38 -33.09 10.12
N ASN A 513 -5.46 -32.17 9.15
CA ASN A 513 -5.11 -32.44 7.74
C ASN A 513 -3.66 -32.07 7.36
N LEU A 514 -2.95 -31.30 8.19
CA LEU A 514 -1.57 -30.87 7.89
C LEU A 514 -0.57 -32.03 7.77
N HIS A 515 -0.79 -33.16 8.46
CA HIS A 515 0.08 -34.34 8.36
C HIS A 515 0.15 -34.92 6.92
N LEU A 516 -0.94 -34.80 6.14
CA LEU A 516 -1.00 -35.24 4.75
C LEU A 516 -0.11 -34.41 3.83
N PHE A 517 0.17 -33.16 4.20
CA PHE A 517 1.07 -32.29 3.45
C PHE A 517 2.54 -32.61 3.75
N ILE A 518 2.87 -32.80 5.04
CA ILE A 518 4.24 -33.08 5.49
C ILE A 518 4.74 -34.43 4.98
N SER A 519 3.87 -35.44 4.95
CA SER A 519 4.21 -36.78 4.44
C SER A 519 4.55 -36.82 2.95
N LYS A 520 4.27 -35.75 2.19
CA LYS A 520 4.56 -35.63 0.75
C LYS A 520 5.79 -34.78 0.43
N ILE A 521 6.55 -34.33 1.44
CA ILE A 521 7.78 -33.56 1.22
C ILE A 521 8.86 -34.50 0.66
N ASP A 522 9.09 -34.43 -0.64
CA ASP A 522 10.11 -35.20 -1.34
C ASP A 522 11.44 -34.44 -1.50
N LYS A 523 12.55 -35.17 -1.68
CA LYS A 523 13.91 -34.63 -1.91
C LYS A 523 14.02 -33.67 -3.11
N ASN A 524 13.08 -33.73 -4.05
CA ASN A 524 13.08 -32.93 -5.28
C ASN A 524 12.25 -31.64 -5.17
N MET A 525 11.72 -31.31 -3.99
CA MET A 525 10.94 -30.08 -3.80
C MET A 525 11.84 -28.84 -3.67
N ASN A 526 11.39 -27.73 -4.23
CA ASN A 526 12.07 -26.43 -4.11
C ASN A 526 12.19 -26.03 -2.62
N ILE A 527 13.36 -25.52 -2.22
CA ILE A 527 13.71 -25.15 -0.85
C ILE A 527 12.66 -24.21 -0.23
N GLU A 528 12.12 -23.26 -1.00
CA GLU A 528 11.10 -22.32 -0.52
C GLU A 528 9.78 -23.00 -0.15
N ARG A 529 9.40 -24.08 -0.85
CA ARG A 529 8.21 -24.87 -0.48
C ARG A 529 8.43 -25.65 0.80
N VAL A 530 9.64 -26.17 0.99
CA VAL A 530 10.04 -26.86 2.23
C VAL A 530 10.01 -25.88 3.41
N LYS A 531 10.55 -24.66 3.25
CA LYS A 531 10.46 -23.60 4.26
C LYS A 531 9.01 -23.27 4.63
N CYS A 532 8.12 -23.15 3.65
CA CYS A 532 6.70 -22.91 3.90
C CYS A 532 6.07 -24.04 4.72
N ALA A 533 6.30 -25.29 4.33
CA ALA A 533 5.79 -26.46 5.05
C ALA A 533 6.30 -26.55 6.49
N LEU A 534 7.60 -26.33 6.69
CA LEU A 534 8.21 -26.31 8.02
C LEU A 534 7.67 -25.18 8.89
N SER A 535 7.41 -23.99 8.30
CA SER A 535 6.83 -22.88 9.05
C SER A 535 5.42 -23.18 9.55
N LEU A 536 4.58 -23.84 8.75
CA LEU A 536 3.25 -24.28 9.18
C LEU A 536 3.33 -25.35 10.26
N PHE A 537 4.22 -26.33 10.07
CA PHE A 537 4.40 -27.39 11.05
C PHE A 537 4.87 -26.85 12.40
N SER A 538 5.83 -25.93 12.39
CA SER A 538 6.32 -25.29 13.61
C SER A 538 5.19 -24.57 14.37
N LYS A 539 4.33 -23.82 13.66
CA LYS A 539 3.20 -23.10 14.26
C LYS A 539 2.14 -24.07 14.80
N ALA A 540 1.82 -25.13 14.06
CA ALA A 540 0.86 -26.16 14.48
C ALA A 540 1.34 -26.93 15.72
N ILE A 541 2.62 -27.30 15.78
CA ILE A 541 3.18 -27.98 16.96
C ILE A 541 3.14 -27.07 18.19
N CYS A 542 3.55 -25.81 18.03
CA CYS A 542 3.54 -24.86 19.16
C CYS A 542 2.12 -24.70 19.74
N LYS A 543 1.10 -24.75 18.87
CA LYS A 543 -0.32 -24.72 19.28
C LYS A 543 -0.76 -25.99 20.03
N VAL A 544 -0.38 -27.18 19.56
CA VAL A 544 -0.80 -28.45 20.19
C VAL A 544 -0.16 -28.67 21.56
N LEU A 545 1.05 -28.14 21.78
CA LEU A 545 1.85 -28.41 22.98
C LEU A 545 1.76 -27.30 24.06
N ASP A 546 0.85 -26.33 23.90
CA ASP A 546 0.59 -25.22 24.83
C ASP A 546 1.86 -24.50 25.36
N CYS A 547 2.95 -24.50 24.58
CA CYS A 547 4.25 -23.86 24.82
C CYS A 547 4.94 -24.08 26.20
N THR A 548 4.38 -24.85 27.15
CA THR A 548 4.95 -25.00 28.49
C THR A 548 6.30 -25.73 28.54
N GLN A 549 6.67 -26.47 27.47
CA GLN A 549 7.92 -27.24 27.39
C GLN A 549 8.95 -26.74 26.37
N TYR A 550 8.67 -25.66 25.61
CA TYR A 550 9.48 -25.28 24.43
C TYR A 550 10.59 -24.24 24.67
N THR A 551 10.62 -23.59 25.83
CA THR A 551 11.07 -22.19 25.90
C THR A 551 12.57 -21.93 25.93
N THR A 552 13.47 -22.91 26.01
CA THR A 552 14.90 -22.58 26.13
C THR A 552 15.85 -23.46 25.31
N GLU A 553 15.74 -24.77 25.37
CA GLU A 553 16.78 -25.64 24.80
C GLU A 553 16.78 -25.73 23.27
N ILE A 554 15.61 -25.73 22.63
CA ILE A 554 15.48 -25.84 21.16
C ILE A 554 15.72 -24.49 20.49
N VAL A 555 15.26 -23.40 21.10
CA VAL A 555 15.51 -22.02 20.64
C VAL A 555 17.02 -21.74 20.55
N ILE A 556 17.79 -22.12 21.58
CA ILE A 556 19.26 -21.97 21.59
C ILE A 556 19.93 -22.90 20.56
N LYS A 557 19.42 -24.13 20.36
CA LYS A 557 19.98 -25.06 19.37
C LYS A 557 19.70 -24.62 17.93
N LEU A 558 18.54 -24.02 17.65
CA LEU A 558 18.17 -23.52 16.32
C LEU A 558 18.86 -22.19 15.94
N GLN A 559 19.30 -21.37 16.91
CA GLN A 559 20.11 -20.18 16.62
C GLN A 559 21.54 -20.50 16.16
N ASN A 560 22.06 -21.65 16.55
CA ASN A 560 23.45 -22.05 16.34
C ASN A 560 23.66 -22.87 15.05
N VAL A 561 22.61 -23.08 14.25
CA VAL A 561 22.62 -23.77 12.95
C VAL A 561 22.19 -22.77 11.88
#